data_AF-A0A9Q4D394-F1
#
_entry.id   AF-A0A9Q4D394-F1
#
_cell.length_a   1.000
_cell.length_b   1.000
_cell.length_c   1.000
_cell.angle_alpha   90.00
_cell.angle_beta   90.00
_cell.angle_gamma   90.00
#
_symmetry.space_group_name_H-M   'P 1'
#
loop_
_entity.id
_entity.type
_entity.pdbx_description
1 polymer ?
#
loop_
_entity_poly.entity_id
_entity_poly.type
_entity_poly.pdbx_seq_one_letter_code
_entity_poly.pdbx_strand_id
1 'polypeptide(L)'
;MPVNRAGRFLFELSVIEHAQARPLCERIDFSGDRARVHLAGQARAVDLGARREAITEVLRTVAPVLDPGPEDHAPGAQEPDRHAQWADLLRDLGLYCADMVSISRTRTPGGAALTYQRIERCGSHALITVTDGRHARTRQVDLDTTRFPAAIPVEIALQTRHPSYDAMPAVTSRPRTRRVFAPLRRLARPTAH
;
A
#
# COMPACT_ATOMS: atom_id res chain seq x y z
N MET A 1 18.16 -10.87 -12.16
CA MET A 1 17.06 -9.97 -11.79
C MET A 1 17.54 -9.05 -10.69
N PRO A 2 17.46 -7.71 -10.80
CA PRO A 2 17.81 -6.84 -9.69
C PRO A 2 16.88 -7.18 -8.51
N VAL A 3 17.47 -7.56 -7.38
CA VAL A 3 16.73 -7.87 -6.15
C VAL A 3 15.94 -6.62 -5.76
N ASN A 4 14.62 -6.76 -5.61
CA ASN A 4 13.78 -5.68 -5.12
C ASN A 4 14.22 -5.31 -3.70
N ARG A 5 14.87 -4.15 -3.55
CA ARG A 5 15.49 -3.72 -2.29
C ARG A 5 14.47 -3.57 -1.16
N ALA A 6 13.29 -3.01 -1.47
CA ALA A 6 12.20 -2.91 -0.49
C ALA A 6 11.71 -4.30 -0.04
N GLY A 7 11.58 -5.24 -0.99
CA GLY A 7 11.21 -6.61 -0.68
C GLY A 7 12.19 -7.31 0.26
N ARG A 8 13.49 -7.17 -0.01
CA ARG A 8 14.55 -7.70 0.86
C ARG A 8 14.54 -7.02 2.23
N PHE A 9 14.43 -5.70 2.29
CA PHE A 9 14.39 -4.95 3.55
C PHE A 9 13.24 -5.45 4.44
N LEU A 10 12.04 -5.60 3.88
CA LEU A 10 10.87 -6.12 4.59
C LEU A 10 11.07 -7.55 5.09
N PHE A 11 11.70 -8.40 4.27
CA PHE A 11 12.06 -9.75 4.70
C PHE A 11 13.03 -9.73 5.89
N GLU A 12 14.11 -8.95 5.84
CA GLU A 12 15.07 -8.88 6.95
C GLU A 12 14.43 -8.31 8.21
N LEU A 13 13.59 -7.27 8.08
CA LEU A 13 12.84 -6.71 9.19
C LEU A 13 11.87 -7.73 9.80
N SER A 14 11.21 -8.55 8.99
CA SER A 14 10.34 -9.63 9.49
C SER A 14 11.10 -10.63 10.37
N VAL A 15 12.35 -10.94 10.03
CA VAL A 15 13.18 -11.87 10.81
C VAL A 15 13.61 -11.23 12.13
N ILE A 16 13.91 -9.92 12.13
CA ILE A 16 14.22 -9.18 13.35
C ILE A 16 13.00 -9.14 14.28
N GLU A 17 11.81 -8.83 13.75
CA GLU A 17 10.54 -8.80 14.50
C GLU A 17 10.20 -10.17 15.10
N HIS A 18 10.33 -11.26 14.33
CA HIS A 18 10.11 -12.63 14.82
C HIS A 18 11.02 -13.02 15.98
N ALA A 19 12.23 -12.43 16.05
CA ALA A 19 13.16 -12.70 17.13
C ALA A 19 12.82 -11.93 18.42
N GLN A 20 11.81 -11.06 18.42
CA GLN A 20 11.42 -10.27 19.58
C GLN A 20 10.19 -10.81 20.27
N ALA A 21 10.13 -10.63 21.59
CA ALA A 21 8.94 -10.93 22.39
C ALA A 21 7.79 -9.95 22.15
N ARG A 22 8.09 -8.74 21.65
CA ARG A 22 7.13 -7.67 21.39
C ARG A 22 7.43 -6.99 20.05
N PRO A 23 6.40 -6.43 19.38
CA PRO A 23 6.56 -5.64 18.17
C PRO A 23 7.54 -4.48 18.38
N LEU A 24 8.56 -4.36 17.52
CA LEU A 24 9.49 -3.23 17.56
C LEU A 24 8.95 -2.07 16.73
N CYS A 25 8.59 -2.34 15.48
CA CYS A 25 8.19 -1.32 14.54
C CYS A 25 6.67 -1.16 14.50
N GLU A 26 6.26 0.10 14.57
CA GLU A 26 4.86 0.52 14.46
C GLU A 26 4.56 0.99 13.04
N ARG A 27 5.56 1.58 12.37
CA ARG A 27 5.37 2.16 11.04
C ARG A 27 6.67 2.21 10.24
N ILE A 28 6.54 2.04 8.94
CA ILE A 28 7.63 2.09 7.97
C ILE A 28 7.20 3.04 6.85
N ASP A 29 7.89 4.16 6.70
CA ASP A 29 7.71 5.05 5.54
C ASP A 29 8.84 4.82 4.53
N PHE A 30 8.50 4.68 3.26
CA PHE A 30 9.46 4.46 2.18
C PHE A 30 9.71 5.77 1.41
N SER A 31 10.99 6.08 1.17
CA SER A 31 11.39 7.24 0.39
C SER A 31 12.68 6.94 -0.38
N GLY A 32 12.57 6.80 -1.70
CA GLY A 32 13.69 6.47 -2.56
C GLY A 32 14.38 5.17 -2.13
N ASP A 33 15.68 5.26 -1.84
CA ASP A 33 16.52 4.13 -1.41
C ASP A 33 16.53 3.90 0.11
N ARG A 34 15.69 4.59 0.88
CA ARG A 34 15.62 4.49 2.34
C ARG A 34 14.23 4.16 2.85
N ALA A 35 14.19 3.43 3.96
CA ALA A 35 13.02 3.31 4.82
C ALA A 35 13.24 4.13 6.09
N ARG A 36 12.17 4.74 6.60
CA ARG A 36 12.13 5.32 7.94
C ARG A 36 11.28 4.41 8.81
N VAL A 37 11.92 3.72 9.75
CA VAL A 37 11.28 2.82 10.71
C VAL A 37 10.94 3.62 11.97
N HIS A 38 9.69 3.57 12.36
CA HIS A 38 9.16 4.17 13.57
C HIS A 38 8.99 3.09 14.64
N LEU A 39 9.58 3.34 15.80
CA LEU A 39 9.58 2.46 16.96
C LEU A 39 9.62 3.32 18.23
N ALA A 40 8.76 3.01 19.21
CA ALA A 40 8.68 3.71 20.50
C ALA A 40 8.61 5.25 20.36
N GLY A 41 7.81 5.76 19.43
CA GLY A 41 7.66 7.19 19.17
C GLY A 41 8.86 7.88 18.49
N GLN A 42 9.93 7.14 18.18
CA GLN A 42 11.11 7.66 17.49
C GLN A 42 11.20 7.09 16.07
N ALA A 43 11.89 7.80 15.18
CA ALA A 43 12.07 7.39 13.79
C ALA A 43 13.55 7.25 13.44
N ARG A 44 13.91 6.21 12.69
CA ARG A 44 15.26 5.97 12.18
C ARG A 44 15.26 5.66 10.70
N ALA A 45 16.18 6.28 9.98
CA ALA A 45 16.40 5.99 8.58
C ALA A 45 17.31 4.76 8.44
N VAL A 46 16.94 3.87 7.54
CA VAL A 46 17.69 2.65 7.22
C VAL A 46 17.72 2.53 5.69
N ASP A 47 18.90 2.22 5.13
CA ASP A 47 19.00 1.99 3.70
C ASP A 47 18.29 0.69 3.31
N LEU A 48 17.52 0.68 2.22
CA LEU A 48 16.79 -0.51 1.76
C LEU A 48 17.72 -1.66 1.33
N GLY A 49 18.99 -1.35 1.05
CA GLY A 49 20.01 -2.35 0.76
C GLY A 49 20.75 -2.88 1.99
N ALA A 50 20.45 -2.36 3.19
CA ALA A 50 21.10 -2.77 4.42
C ALA A 50 20.85 -4.26 4.70
N ARG A 51 21.87 -4.93 5.27
CA ARG A 51 21.76 -6.30 5.76
C ARG A 51 21.16 -6.28 7.17
N ARG A 52 20.70 -7.45 7.62
CA ARG A 52 20.06 -7.63 8.93
C ARG A 52 20.86 -7.04 10.09
N GLU A 53 22.18 -7.23 10.10
CA GLU A 53 23.06 -6.76 11.17
C GLU A 53 23.02 -5.23 11.27
N ALA A 54 23.14 -4.55 10.13
CA ALA A 54 23.09 -3.09 10.06
C ALA A 54 21.69 -2.55 10.41
N ILE A 55 20.62 -3.21 9.96
CA ILE A 55 19.25 -2.86 10.35
C ILE A 55 19.11 -2.97 11.88
N THR A 56 19.53 -4.09 12.46
CA THR A 56 19.45 -4.36 13.90
C THR A 56 20.24 -3.33 14.70
N GLU A 57 21.46 -3.01 14.28
CA GLU A 57 22.31 -2.00 14.92
C GLU A 57 21.61 -0.64 14.98
N VAL A 58 21.03 -0.19 13.86
CA VAL A 58 20.30 1.08 13.81
C VAL A 58 19.10 1.06 14.76
N LEU A 59 18.33 -0.04 14.79
CA LEU A 59 17.15 -0.17 15.65
C LEU A 59 17.50 -0.24 17.15
N ARG A 60 18.63 -0.87 17.50
CA ARG A 60 19.14 -0.94 18.90
C ARG A 60 19.43 0.43 19.51
N THR A 61 19.77 1.44 18.69
CA THR A 61 20.03 2.81 19.19
C THR A 61 18.79 3.49 19.78
N VAL A 62 17.60 2.93 19.56
CA VAL A 62 16.30 3.51 19.92
C VAL A 62 15.61 2.69 21.00
N ALA A 63 15.63 1.38 20.80
CA ALA A 63 15.18 0.40 21.77
C ALA A 63 16.40 -0.42 22.19
N PRO A 64 17.17 0.03 23.21
CA PRO A 64 18.36 -0.70 23.68
C PRO A 64 18.01 -2.07 24.24
N VAL A 65 16.74 -2.28 24.59
CA VAL A 65 16.20 -3.55 25.07
C VAL A 65 15.57 -4.28 23.87
N LEU A 66 16.41 -4.90 23.05
CA LEU A 66 16.04 -6.07 22.25
C LEU A 66 16.14 -7.38 23.07
N ASP A 67 16.33 -7.24 24.38
CA ASP A 67 16.31 -8.32 25.37
C ASP A 67 14.89 -8.43 25.94
N PRO A 68 14.34 -9.61 26.22
CA PRO A 68 13.04 -9.72 26.87
C PRO A 68 13.16 -9.25 28.32
N GLY A 69 13.00 -7.95 28.56
CA GLY A 69 12.90 -7.41 29.91
C GLY A 69 11.72 -8.04 30.64
N PRO A 70 11.85 -8.39 31.93
CA PRO A 70 10.76 -8.95 32.70
C PRO A 70 9.63 -7.90 32.79
N GLU A 71 8.44 -8.32 32.37
CA GLU A 71 7.29 -7.45 32.11
C GLU A 71 6.75 -6.80 33.38
N ASP A 72 6.24 -5.57 33.25
CA ASP A 72 5.29 -5.01 34.23
C ASP A 72 3.91 -4.72 33.62
N HIS A 73 3.66 -5.10 32.37
CA HIS A 73 2.33 -5.09 31.75
C HIS A 73 2.19 -6.41 30.98
N ALA A 74 1.44 -7.36 31.56
CA ALA A 74 1.11 -8.60 30.89
C ALA A 74 0.41 -8.27 29.55
N PRO A 75 0.96 -8.66 28.39
CA PRO A 75 0.28 -8.49 27.13
C PRO A 75 -1.07 -9.21 27.20
N GLY A 76 -2.11 -8.62 26.61
CA GLY A 76 -3.38 -9.31 26.47
C GLY A 76 -3.17 -10.64 25.75
N ALA A 77 -4.00 -11.66 26.06
CA ALA A 77 -3.79 -13.04 25.61
C ALA A 77 -3.62 -13.21 24.08
N GLN A 78 -4.08 -12.26 23.26
CA GLN A 78 -4.01 -12.27 21.79
C GLN A 78 -2.81 -11.50 21.22
N GLU A 79 -2.08 -10.72 22.02
CA GLU A 79 -1.00 -9.86 21.54
C GLU A 79 0.21 -10.65 21.00
N PRO A 80 0.62 -11.80 21.58
CA PRO A 80 1.66 -12.65 20.99
C PRO A 80 1.28 -13.15 19.59
N ASP A 81 0.01 -13.51 19.38
CA ASP A 81 -0.49 -13.98 18.08
C ASP A 81 -0.47 -12.84 17.06
N ARG A 82 -0.96 -11.65 17.43
CA ARG A 82 -0.94 -10.45 16.57
C ARG A 82 0.47 -10.02 16.17
N HIS A 83 1.44 -10.19 17.07
CA HIS A 83 2.84 -9.90 16.78
C HIS A 83 3.42 -10.86 15.75
N ALA A 84 3.21 -12.18 15.94
CA ALA A 84 3.63 -13.17 14.96
C ALA A 84 2.99 -12.90 13.58
N GLN A 85 1.70 -12.58 13.58
CA GLN A 85 0.96 -12.17 12.39
C GLN A 85 1.56 -10.90 11.74
N TRP A 86 1.90 -9.87 12.51
CA TRP A 86 2.58 -8.68 11.99
C TRP A 86 3.91 -9.02 11.29
N ALA A 87 4.74 -9.85 11.92
CA ALA A 87 6.03 -10.25 11.36
C ALA A 87 5.84 -11.07 10.06
N ASP A 88 4.88 -12.00 10.03
CA ASP A 88 4.56 -12.77 8.83
C ASP A 88 3.97 -11.90 7.70
N LEU A 89 3.17 -10.88 8.01
CA LEU A 89 2.70 -9.91 7.04
C LEU A 89 3.87 -9.16 6.39
N LEU A 90 4.86 -8.68 7.18
CA LEU A 90 6.04 -8.02 6.63
C LEU A 90 6.82 -8.94 5.66
N ARG A 91 6.94 -10.22 6.02
CA ARG A 91 7.56 -11.24 5.16
C ARG A 91 6.81 -11.37 3.83
N ASP A 92 5.48 -11.54 3.89
CA ASP A 92 4.63 -11.70 2.71
C ASP A 92 4.70 -10.47 1.79
N LEU A 93 4.60 -9.26 2.37
CA LEU A 93 4.78 -8.02 1.61
C LEU A 93 6.16 -7.94 0.94
N GLY A 94 7.18 -8.50 1.58
CA GLY A 94 8.51 -8.65 1.01
C GLY A 94 8.54 -9.54 -0.23
N LEU A 95 7.88 -10.71 -0.16
CA LEU A 95 7.83 -11.70 -1.24
C LEU A 95 7.14 -11.16 -2.50
N TYR A 96 5.99 -10.51 -2.36
CA TYR A 96 5.17 -10.05 -3.49
C TYR A 96 5.57 -8.68 -4.05
N CYS A 97 6.63 -8.05 -3.52
CA CYS A 97 7.04 -6.72 -3.96
C CYS A 97 7.46 -6.71 -5.43
N ALA A 98 8.13 -7.77 -5.91
CA ALA A 98 8.52 -7.89 -7.31
C ALA A 98 7.31 -8.09 -8.23
N ASP A 99 6.32 -8.87 -7.79
CA ASP A 99 5.10 -9.13 -8.56
C ASP A 99 4.25 -7.87 -8.71
N MET A 100 4.10 -7.08 -7.64
CA MET A 100 3.43 -5.78 -7.69
C MET A 100 4.06 -4.85 -8.74
N VAL A 101 5.39 -4.77 -8.78
CA VAL A 101 6.14 -3.97 -9.76
C VAL A 101 5.95 -4.52 -11.18
N SER A 102 6.00 -5.85 -11.35
CA SER A 102 5.83 -6.51 -12.65
C SER A 102 4.42 -6.28 -13.22
N ILE A 103 3.39 -6.49 -12.39
CA ILE A 103 1.98 -6.33 -12.77
C ILE A 103 1.68 -4.87 -13.10
N SER A 104 2.15 -3.92 -12.28
CA SER A 104 1.91 -2.49 -12.53
C SER A 104 2.54 -2.02 -13.85
N ARG A 105 3.78 -2.42 -14.15
CA ARG A 105 4.44 -2.10 -15.42
C ARG A 105 3.74 -2.69 -16.64
N THR A 106 3.23 -3.91 -16.51
CA THR A 106 2.51 -4.58 -17.61
C THR A 106 1.18 -3.89 -17.90
N ARG A 107 0.52 -3.36 -16.87
CA ARG A 107 -0.81 -2.75 -16.98
C ARG A 107 -0.81 -1.27 -17.34
N THR A 108 0.24 -0.55 -16.96
CA THR A 108 0.43 0.86 -17.31
C THR A 108 1.82 1.05 -17.94
N PRO A 109 2.02 0.60 -19.19
CA PRO A 109 3.29 0.77 -19.88
C PRO A 109 3.67 2.26 -19.97
N GLY A 110 4.88 2.60 -19.53
CA GLY A 110 5.35 4.00 -19.46
C GLY A 110 4.92 4.78 -18.21
N GLY A 111 4.06 4.21 -17.36
CA GLY A 111 3.76 4.73 -16.03
C GLY A 111 4.84 4.39 -15.01
N ALA A 112 4.88 5.15 -13.90
CA ALA A 112 5.70 4.78 -12.75
C ALA A 112 5.18 3.47 -12.14
N ALA A 113 6.10 2.58 -11.76
CA ALA A 113 5.74 1.33 -11.12
C ALA A 113 5.20 1.58 -9.70
N LEU A 114 4.28 0.72 -9.25
CA LEU A 114 3.81 0.78 -7.87
C LEU A 114 4.93 0.44 -6.90
N THR A 115 5.08 1.24 -5.86
CA THR A 115 5.99 1.01 -4.73
C THR A 115 5.26 1.18 -3.41
N TYR A 116 5.79 0.59 -2.34
CA TYR A 116 5.30 0.93 -1.00
C TYR A 116 5.57 2.40 -0.69
N GLN A 117 4.61 3.04 -0.04
CA GLN A 117 4.75 4.38 0.53
C GLN A 117 4.82 4.30 2.06
N ARG A 118 3.90 3.53 2.66
CA ARG A 118 3.79 3.35 4.11
C ARG A 118 3.24 1.98 4.45
N ILE A 119 3.77 1.36 5.50
CA ILE A 119 3.20 0.19 6.16
C ILE A 119 3.11 0.52 7.65
N GLU A 120 1.94 0.39 8.25
CA GLU A 120 1.67 0.86 9.61
C GLU A 120 0.82 -0.14 10.38
N ARG A 121 1.21 -0.46 11.61
CA ARG A 121 0.47 -1.30 12.54
C ARG A 121 -0.39 -0.40 13.44
N CYS A 122 -1.68 -0.69 13.50
CA CYS A 122 -2.70 0.05 14.24
C CYS A 122 -3.45 -0.89 15.18
N GLY A 123 -2.78 -1.38 16.22
CA GLY A 123 -3.37 -2.35 17.15
C GLY A 123 -3.63 -3.70 16.46
N SER A 124 -4.90 -4.04 16.25
CA SER A 124 -5.33 -5.32 15.66
C SER A 124 -5.29 -5.36 14.13
N HIS A 125 -4.92 -4.27 13.45
CA HIS A 125 -4.84 -4.24 12.00
C HIS A 125 -3.56 -3.58 11.50
N ALA A 126 -3.24 -3.81 10.23
CA ALA A 126 -2.18 -3.13 9.50
C ALA A 126 -2.74 -2.36 8.31
N LEU A 127 -2.19 -1.18 8.04
CA LEU A 127 -2.48 -0.34 6.88
C LEU A 127 -1.30 -0.38 5.91
N ILE A 128 -1.56 -0.77 4.68
CA ILE A 128 -0.56 -0.90 3.62
C ILE A 128 -0.88 0.09 2.52
N THR A 129 -0.05 1.12 2.39
CA THR A 129 -0.19 2.16 1.37
C THR A 129 0.87 1.98 0.29
N VAL A 130 0.41 1.88 -0.96
CA VAL A 130 1.26 1.85 -2.16
C VAL A 130 0.97 3.07 -3.02
N THR A 131 1.95 3.48 -3.81
CA THR A 131 1.84 4.64 -4.69
C THR A 131 2.55 4.41 -6.02
N ASP A 132 2.06 5.07 -7.07
CA ASP A 132 2.75 5.26 -8.36
C ASP A 132 3.42 6.65 -8.45
N GLY A 133 3.53 7.37 -7.33
CA GLY A 133 4.03 8.73 -7.26
C GLY A 133 2.99 9.81 -7.57
N ARG A 134 1.80 9.46 -8.08
CA ARG A 134 0.68 10.40 -8.32
C ARG A 134 -0.54 10.07 -7.47
N HIS A 135 -0.83 8.79 -7.33
CA HIS A 135 -1.95 8.27 -6.57
C HIS A 135 -1.44 7.34 -5.48
N ALA A 136 -2.10 7.39 -4.32
CA ALA A 136 -1.85 6.48 -3.21
C ALA A 136 -3.09 5.63 -2.97
N ARG A 137 -2.89 4.36 -2.64
CA ARG A 137 -3.95 3.41 -2.32
C ARG A 137 -3.59 2.69 -1.04
N THR A 138 -4.49 2.72 -0.07
CA THR A 138 -4.31 2.10 1.23
C THR A 138 -5.24 0.90 1.37
N ARG A 139 -4.71 -0.20 1.88
CA ARG A 139 -5.47 -1.39 2.22
C ARG A 139 -5.28 -1.77 3.67
N GLN A 140 -6.38 -2.05 4.35
CA GLN A 140 -6.40 -2.56 5.71
C GLN A 140 -6.38 -4.09 5.71
N VAL A 141 -5.62 -4.66 6.65
CA VAL A 141 -5.48 -6.10 6.88
C VAL A 141 -5.64 -6.37 8.36
N ASP A 142 -6.48 -7.33 8.71
CA ASP A 142 -6.72 -7.74 10.09
C ASP A 142 -5.64 -8.73 10.55
N LEU A 143 -4.97 -8.39 11.66
CA LEU A 143 -3.92 -9.21 12.29
C LEU A 143 -4.49 -10.27 13.24
N ASP A 144 -5.81 -10.28 13.50
CA ASP A 144 -6.50 -11.34 14.24
C ASP A 144 -6.85 -12.54 13.34
N THR A 145 -6.59 -12.45 12.04
CA THR A 145 -6.89 -13.52 11.09
C THR A 145 -5.72 -14.50 10.96
N THR A 146 -6.03 -15.80 10.88
CA THR A 146 -5.03 -16.87 10.71
C THR A 146 -4.50 -17.00 9.28
N ARG A 147 -5.05 -16.21 8.34
CA ARG A 147 -4.65 -16.16 6.94
C ARG A 147 -4.74 -14.73 6.44
N PHE A 148 -3.59 -14.13 6.17
CA PHE A 148 -3.55 -12.95 5.35
C PHE A 148 -4.04 -13.28 3.94
N PRO A 149 -4.71 -12.35 3.25
CA PRO A 149 -4.86 -12.45 1.80
C PRO A 149 -3.44 -12.50 1.24
N ALA A 150 -3.03 -13.69 0.79
CA ALA A 150 -1.64 -14.04 0.46
C ALA A 150 -1.07 -13.25 -0.72
N ALA A 151 -1.65 -12.13 -1.13
CA ALA A 151 -1.19 -11.34 -2.25
C ALA A 151 -1.65 -9.87 -2.17
N ILE A 152 -1.77 -9.25 -0.98
CA ILE A 152 -2.22 -7.84 -0.86
C ILE A 152 -1.56 -6.87 -1.86
N PRO A 153 -0.22 -6.89 -2.06
CA PRO A 153 0.44 -6.01 -3.03
C PRO A 153 0.00 -6.29 -4.47
N VAL A 154 -0.18 -7.56 -4.82
CA VAL A 154 -0.69 -8.01 -6.11
C VAL A 154 -2.14 -7.57 -6.28
N GLU A 155 -2.99 -7.73 -5.27
CA GLU A 155 -4.39 -7.30 -5.31
C GLU A 155 -4.52 -5.80 -5.55
N ILE A 156 -3.71 -4.98 -4.85
CA ILE A 156 -3.69 -3.54 -5.11
C ILE A 156 -3.22 -3.26 -6.54
N ALA A 157 -2.15 -3.93 -7.01
CA ALA A 157 -1.69 -3.82 -8.39
C ALA A 157 -2.75 -4.25 -9.42
N LEU A 158 -3.58 -5.24 -9.09
CA LEU A 158 -4.68 -5.72 -9.93
C LEU A 158 -5.87 -4.75 -9.94
N GLN A 159 -6.03 -3.90 -8.93
CA GLN A 159 -7.05 -2.84 -8.93
C GLN A 159 -6.62 -1.62 -9.76
N THR A 160 -5.35 -1.53 -10.17
CA THR A 160 -4.77 -0.33 -10.85
C THR A 160 -5.15 -0.17 -12.32
N ARG A 161 -6.27 -0.70 -12.81
CA ARG A 161 -6.69 -0.42 -14.19
C ARG A 161 -7.15 1.04 -14.33
N HIS A 162 -6.60 1.70 -15.36
CA HIS A 162 -7.07 2.85 -16.16
C HIS A 162 -8.15 3.81 -15.57
N PRO A 163 -7.92 5.14 -15.56
CA PRO A 163 -8.99 6.13 -15.53
C PRO A 163 -9.73 6.09 -16.87
N SER A 164 -10.65 5.15 -17.03
CA SER A 164 -11.50 5.08 -18.23
C SER A 164 -12.84 4.45 -17.91
N TYR A 165 -13.45 4.72 -16.75
CA TYR A 165 -14.86 4.41 -16.49
C TYR A 165 -15.34 5.07 -15.18
N ASP A 166 -15.31 6.40 -15.12
CA ASP A 166 -16.08 7.17 -14.12
C ASP A 166 -16.56 8.49 -14.73
N ALA A 167 -17.25 8.36 -15.87
CA ALA A 167 -18.21 9.34 -16.39
C ALA A 167 -18.99 8.72 -17.56
N MET A 168 -19.75 7.65 -17.32
CA MET A 168 -20.95 7.47 -18.12
C MET A 168 -22.01 8.40 -17.50
N PRO A 169 -22.47 9.47 -18.19
CA PRO A 169 -23.69 10.11 -17.76
C PRO A 169 -24.78 9.03 -17.82
N ALA A 170 -25.48 8.86 -16.70
CA ALA A 170 -26.64 8.02 -16.61
C ALA A 170 -27.55 8.30 -17.81
N VAL A 171 -27.86 7.26 -18.57
CA VAL A 171 -28.96 7.25 -19.52
C VAL A 171 -30.21 7.53 -18.70
N THR A 172 -30.57 8.81 -18.60
CA THR A 172 -31.87 9.22 -18.10
C THR A 172 -32.82 9.11 -19.27
N SER A 173 -33.33 7.90 -19.42
CA SER A 173 -34.62 7.63 -20.04
C SER A 173 -35.64 8.63 -19.48
N ARG A 174 -35.97 9.67 -20.25
CA ARG A 174 -37.19 10.46 -20.01
C ARG A 174 -38.17 10.25 -21.15
N PRO A 175 -39.46 10.12 -20.82
CA PRO A 175 -40.46 9.55 -21.71
C PRO A 175 -40.87 10.52 -22.82
N ARG A 176 -41.36 9.93 -23.91
CA ARG A 176 -42.05 10.56 -25.03
C ARG A 176 -43.07 11.60 -24.56
N THR A 177 -42.97 12.81 -25.12
CA THR A 177 -44.14 13.67 -25.31
C THR A 177 -44.18 14.15 -26.75
N ARG A 178 -45.15 13.62 -27.50
CA ARG A 178 -45.64 14.12 -28.79
C ARG A 178 -46.09 15.57 -28.67
N ARG A 179 -45.71 16.45 -29.60
CA ARG A 179 -46.56 17.43 -30.34
C ARG A 179 -45.85 17.76 -31.68
N VAL A 180 -46.27 17.18 -32.81
CA VAL A 180 -47.23 17.69 -33.82
C VAL A 180 -46.66 18.83 -34.70
N PHE A 181 -46.51 18.49 -36.00
CA PHE A 181 -46.35 19.29 -37.25
C PHE A 181 -47.13 20.63 -37.27
N ALA A 182 -46.87 21.70 -38.05
CA ALA A 182 -46.00 22.16 -39.16
C ALA A 182 -46.36 23.68 -39.39
N PRO A 183 -46.12 24.39 -40.54
CA PRO A 183 -45.22 24.19 -41.69
C PRO A 183 -44.39 25.44 -42.10
N LEU A 184 -43.54 25.20 -43.10
CA LEU A 184 -42.75 26.12 -43.94
C LEU A 184 -43.44 27.42 -44.38
N ARG A 185 -42.67 28.53 -44.40
CA ARG A 185 -42.74 29.53 -45.47
C ARG A 185 -41.33 30.02 -45.87
N ARG A 186 -40.98 29.75 -47.13
CA ARG A 186 -39.99 30.47 -47.93
C ARG A 186 -40.38 31.95 -48.05
N LEU A 187 -39.37 32.82 -48.20
CA LEU A 187 -39.25 33.91 -49.20
C LEU A 187 -37.92 34.64 -48.87
N ALA A 188 -36.85 34.35 -49.63
CA ALA A 188 -36.38 35.15 -50.77
C ALA A 188 -35.39 36.27 -50.34
N ARG A 189 -34.12 36.10 -50.73
CA ARG A 189 -33.17 37.22 -50.93
C ARG A 189 -33.67 38.09 -52.09
N PRO A 190 -33.29 39.38 -52.14
CA PRO A 190 -32.32 39.74 -53.18
C PRO A 190 -31.31 40.86 -52.80
N THR A 191 -30.09 40.67 -53.32
CA THR A 191 -29.07 41.57 -53.91
C THR A 191 -28.84 43.04 -53.46
N ALA A 192 -27.54 43.32 -53.27
CA ALA A 192 -26.70 44.41 -53.85
C ALA A 192 -27.11 45.89 -53.70
N HIS A 193 -26.26 46.70 -53.05
CA HIS A 193 -25.23 47.52 -53.70
C HIS A 193 -24.20 48.02 -52.67
#